data_AF-A0A964N7N4-F1
#
_entry.id   AF-A0A964N7N4-F1
#
_cell.length_a   1.000
_cell.length_b   1.000
_cell.length_c   1.000
_cell.angle_alpha   90.00
_cell.angle_beta   90.00
_cell.angle_gamma   90.00
#
_symmetry.space_group_name_H-M   'P 1'
#
loop_
_entity.id
_entity.type
_entity.pdbx_description
1 polymer ?
#
loop_
_entity_poly.entity_id
_entity_poly.type
_entity_poly.pdbx_seq_one_letter_code
_entity_poly.pdbx_strand_id
1 'polypeptide(L)'
;MAALHQWGRFVAAQQGAAKLFARLSRHIIGEWFANTQERAKTLAAEFSLIYGHIIRLALCVSVHQLAWIGTGTGIGGWIAFRLLGAKVTLVQAIAIKGLLHPVLAIAFLVPGHVDLQEAAYIGFGAAFGVSPEIAPTASLLRRARDLALGIPNLLCWQWLEWRRLRNP
;
A
#
# COMPACT_ATOMS: atom_id res chain seq x y z
N MET A 1 22.41 -12.19 -21.89
CA MET A 1 22.37 -13.34 -20.96
C MET A 1 22.37 -12.95 -19.47
N ALA A 2 23.05 -11.88 -19.04
CA ALA A 2 23.03 -11.43 -17.63
C ALA A 2 21.64 -11.03 -17.08
N ALA A 3 20.79 -10.39 -17.90
CA ALA A 3 19.44 -9.98 -17.51
C ALA A 3 18.49 -11.15 -17.21
N LEU A 4 18.60 -12.25 -17.94
CA LEU A 4 17.82 -13.49 -17.71
C LEU A 4 18.20 -14.16 -16.38
N HIS A 5 19.47 -14.11 -16.01
CA HIS A 5 19.95 -14.68 -14.75
C HIS A 5 19.55 -13.80 -13.53
N GLN A 6 19.47 -12.47 -13.70
CA GLN A 6 18.94 -11.57 -12.68
C GLN A 6 17.42 -11.74 -12.50
N TRP A 7 16.67 -11.88 -13.60
CA TRP A 7 15.24 -12.20 -13.58
C TRP A 7 14.95 -13.53 -12.88
N GLY A 8 15.73 -14.59 -13.19
CA GLY A 8 15.56 -15.90 -12.54
C GLY A 8 15.78 -15.87 -11.03
N ARG A 9 16.74 -15.07 -10.53
CA ARG A 9 17.00 -14.91 -9.10
C ARG A 9 15.92 -14.08 -8.39
N PHE A 10 15.39 -13.05 -9.06
CA PHE A 10 14.27 -12.25 -8.54
C PHE A 10 13.00 -13.09 -8.39
N VAL A 11 12.65 -13.89 -9.40
CA VAL A 11 11.51 -14.81 -9.36
C VAL A 11 11.70 -15.87 -8.27
N ALA A 12 12.90 -16.43 -8.12
CA ALA A 12 13.20 -17.40 -7.07
C ALA A 12 13.08 -16.81 -5.64
N ALA A 13 13.50 -15.56 -5.44
CA ALA A 13 13.37 -14.86 -4.17
C ALA A 13 11.88 -14.61 -3.81
N GLN A 14 11.05 -14.24 -4.78
CA GLN A 14 9.61 -14.09 -4.57
C GLN A 14 8.92 -15.42 -4.22
N GLN A 15 9.33 -16.53 -4.85
CA GLN A 15 8.78 -17.85 -4.54
C GLN A 15 9.08 -18.30 -3.10
N GLY A 16 10.21 -17.89 -2.53
CA GLY A 16 10.54 -18.16 -1.12
C GLY A 16 9.58 -17.48 -0.15
N ALA A 17 9.34 -16.18 -0.37
CA ALA A 17 8.40 -15.39 0.44
C ALA A 17 6.95 -15.88 0.28
N ALA A 18 6.53 -16.23 -0.95
CA ALA A 18 5.20 -16.77 -1.22
C ALA A 18 4.96 -18.12 -0.53
N LYS A 19 5.96 -19.01 -0.50
CA LYS A 19 5.87 -20.30 0.21
C LYS A 19 5.78 -20.13 1.73
N LEU A 20 6.52 -19.16 2.28
CA LEU A 20 6.44 -18.80 3.71
C LEU A 20 5.06 -18.22 4.06
N PHE A 21 4.56 -17.30 3.24
CA PHE A 21 3.23 -16.73 3.38
C PHE A 21 2.14 -17.80 3.30
N ALA A 22 2.21 -18.71 2.32
CA ALA A 22 1.26 -19.82 2.17
C ALA A 22 1.29 -20.81 3.36
N ARG A 23 2.43 -20.95 4.05
CA ARG A 23 2.52 -21.77 5.28
C ARG A 23 1.87 -21.06 6.46
N LEU A 24 2.15 -19.78 6.66
CA LEU A 24 1.56 -18.98 7.74
C LEU A 24 0.05 -18.80 7.54
N SER A 25 -0.38 -18.54 6.31
CA SER A 25 -1.79 -18.30 5.99
C SER A 25 -2.64 -19.53 6.26
N ARG A 26 -2.20 -20.74 5.90
CA ARG A 26 -2.95 -21.98 6.16
C ARG A 26 -3.26 -22.20 7.66
N HIS A 27 -2.39 -21.75 8.55
CA HIS A 27 -2.60 -21.91 10.00
C HIS A 27 -3.59 -20.88 10.55
N ILE A 28 -3.67 -19.70 9.93
CA ILE A 28 -4.55 -18.59 10.35
C ILE A 28 -5.94 -18.70 9.70
N ILE A 29 -6.02 -19.23 8.48
CA ILE A 29 -7.21 -19.27 7.62
C ILE A 29 -8.27 -20.24 8.14
N GLY A 30 -7.89 -21.42 8.64
CA GLY A 30 -8.83 -22.49 9.00
C GLY A 30 -9.89 -22.05 10.03
N GLU A 31 -9.47 -21.43 11.13
CA GLU A 31 -10.36 -20.91 12.16
C GLU A 31 -11.03 -19.60 11.75
N TRP A 32 -10.39 -18.81 10.87
CA TRP A 32 -10.94 -17.54 10.41
C TRP A 32 -12.20 -17.74 9.56
N PHE A 33 -12.20 -18.78 8.69
CA PHE A 33 -13.33 -19.07 7.81
C PHE A 33 -14.46 -19.85 8.49
N ALA A 34 -14.18 -20.65 9.52
CA ALA A 34 -15.19 -21.43 10.25
C ALA A 34 -16.31 -20.55 10.86
N ASN A 35 -15.95 -19.34 11.34
CA ASN A 35 -16.90 -18.39 11.94
C ASN A 35 -17.26 -17.22 11.02
N THR A 36 -17.10 -17.35 9.69
CA THR A 36 -17.32 -16.24 8.74
C THR A 36 -18.74 -15.68 8.83
N GLN A 37 -19.76 -16.53 8.96
CA GLN A 37 -21.15 -16.07 9.02
C GLN A 37 -21.44 -15.25 10.29
N GLU A 38 -20.94 -15.68 11.44
CA GLU A 38 -21.13 -14.96 12.70
C GLU A 38 -20.39 -13.62 12.67
N ARG A 39 -19.14 -13.61 12.22
CA ARG A 39 -18.34 -12.38 12.06
C ARG A 39 -18.93 -11.42 11.04
N ALA A 40 -19.50 -11.94 9.94
CA ALA A 40 -20.18 -11.12 8.95
C ALA A 40 -21.42 -10.43 9.55
N LYS A 41 -22.17 -11.11 10.43
CA LYS A 41 -23.30 -10.51 11.16
C LYS A 41 -22.83 -9.43 12.14
N THR A 42 -21.76 -9.70 12.90
CA THR A 42 -21.17 -8.70 13.80
C THR A 42 -20.67 -7.47 13.01
N LEU A 43 -19.93 -7.68 11.92
CA LEU A 43 -19.49 -6.60 11.03
C LEU A 43 -20.66 -5.80 10.46
N ALA A 44 -21.72 -6.47 10.01
CA ALA A 44 -22.92 -5.80 9.50
C ALA A 44 -23.60 -4.94 10.59
N ALA A 45 -23.68 -5.44 11.82
CA ALA A 45 -24.23 -4.68 12.95
C ALA A 45 -23.37 -3.45 13.27
N GLU A 46 -22.05 -3.59 13.33
CA GLU A 46 -21.11 -2.47 13.54
C GLU A 46 -21.17 -1.44 12.41
N PHE A 47 -21.22 -1.88 11.14
CA PHE A 47 -21.41 -0.97 10.02
C PHE A 47 -22.71 -0.19 10.15
N SER A 48 -23.81 -0.84 10.54
CA SER A 48 -25.08 -0.16 10.76
C SER A 48 -24.99 0.94 11.82
N LEU A 49 -24.21 0.73 12.89
CA LEU A 49 -23.95 1.75 13.91
C LEU A 49 -23.13 2.92 13.36
N ILE A 50 -22.10 2.64 12.56
CA ILE A 50 -21.27 3.65 11.91
C ILE A 50 -22.10 4.49 10.92
N TYR A 51 -22.88 3.83 10.06
CA TYR A 51 -23.75 4.51 9.10
C TYR A 51 -24.93 5.25 9.75
N GLY A 52 -25.33 4.86 10.97
CA GLY A 52 -26.29 5.61 11.79
C GLY A 52 -25.83 7.03 12.16
N HIS A 53 -24.54 7.34 12.03
CA HIS A 53 -23.97 8.66 12.30
C HIS A 53 -23.30 9.27 11.06
N ILE A 54 -24.08 9.45 9.99
CA ILE A 54 -23.56 9.89 8.67
C ILE A 54 -22.73 11.17 8.72
N ILE A 55 -23.04 12.12 9.62
CA ILE A 55 -22.27 13.36 9.78
C ILE A 55 -20.87 13.05 10.34
N ARG A 56 -20.78 12.22 11.38
CA ARG A 56 -19.48 11.82 11.97
C ARG A 56 -18.66 11.03 10.96
N LEU A 57 -19.32 10.16 10.19
CA LEU A 57 -18.68 9.42 9.11
C LEU A 57 -18.15 10.38 8.02
N ALA A 58 -18.96 11.33 7.58
CA ALA A 58 -18.56 12.33 6.58
C ALA A 58 -17.40 13.20 7.08
N LEU A 59 -17.39 13.58 8.36
CA LEU A 59 -16.31 14.35 8.97
C LEU A 59 -15.03 13.53 9.04
N CYS A 60 -15.12 12.26 9.44
CA CYS A 60 -13.99 11.32 9.45
C CYS A 60 -13.41 11.14 8.04
N VAL A 61 -14.26 10.87 7.05
CA VAL A 61 -13.86 10.76 5.64
C VAL A 61 -13.22 12.06 5.18
N SER A 62 -13.80 13.22 5.48
CA SER A 62 -13.25 14.52 5.07
C SER A 62 -11.87 14.77 5.67
N VAL A 63 -11.69 14.54 6.98
CA VAL A 63 -10.40 14.68 7.65
C VAL A 63 -9.37 13.71 7.06
N HIS A 64 -9.76 12.47 6.81
CA HIS A 64 -8.90 11.48 6.16
C HIS A 64 -8.49 11.92 4.75
N GLN A 65 -9.44 12.37 3.93
CA GLN A 65 -9.17 12.83 2.57
C GLN A 65 -8.26 14.07 2.55
N LEU A 66 -8.50 15.04 3.44
CA LEU A 66 -7.65 16.23 3.57
C LEU A 66 -6.24 15.88 4.02
N ALA A 67 -6.09 15.00 5.01
CA ALA A 67 -4.78 14.52 5.45
C ALA A 67 -4.07 13.76 4.32
N TRP A 68 -4.78 12.92 3.58
CA TRP A 68 -4.22 12.17 2.44
C TRP A 68 -3.73 13.10 1.31
N ILE A 69 -4.50 14.15 0.98
CA ILE A 69 -4.11 15.16 -0.02
C ILE A 69 -2.93 16.01 0.49
N GLY A 70 -3.00 16.48 1.73
CA GLY A 70 -2.02 17.42 2.30
C GLY A 70 -0.66 16.78 2.63
N THR A 71 -0.61 15.47 2.89
CA THR A 71 0.63 14.77 3.25
C THR A 71 1.43 14.31 2.03
N GLY A 72 2.44 13.46 2.26
CA GLY A 72 3.34 12.93 1.25
C GLY A 72 2.65 12.25 0.07
N THR A 73 1.37 11.91 0.18
CA THR A 73 0.60 11.25 -0.86
C THR A 73 0.12 12.24 -1.91
N GLY A 74 -0.71 13.23 -1.62
CA GLY A 74 -1.09 14.26 -2.61
C GLY A 74 0.05 15.21 -2.96
N ILE A 75 0.27 16.23 -2.12
CA ILE A 75 1.26 17.30 -2.38
C ILE A 75 2.67 16.74 -2.50
N GLY A 76 3.10 15.85 -1.59
CA GLY A 76 4.44 15.26 -1.67
C GLY A 76 4.63 14.38 -2.92
N GLY A 77 3.55 13.79 -3.45
CA GLY A 77 3.59 13.07 -4.73
C GLY A 77 3.80 13.97 -5.91
N TRP A 78 3.06 15.08 -5.94
CA TRP A 78 3.23 16.10 -6.97
C TRP A 78 4.65 16.68 -6.93
N ILE A 79 5.16 17.05 -5.75
CA ILE A 79 6.54 17.53 -5.58
C ILE A 79 7.54 16.48 -6.09
N ALA A 80 7.38 15.20 -5.72
CA ALA A 80 8.23 14.13 -6.20
C ALA A 80 8.26 14.04 -7.73
N PHE A 81 7.11 14.07 -8.41
CA PHE A 81 7.06 14.07 -9.87
C PHE A 81 7.73 15.31 -10.49
N ARG A 82 7.53 16.49 -9.89
CA ARG A 82 8.18 17.73 -10.36
C ARG A 82 9.70 17.69 -10.19
N LEU A 83 10.19 17.17 -9.07
CA LEU A 83 11.63 16.97 -8.81
C LEU A 83 12.25 15.96 -9.79
N LEU A 84 11.49 14.96 -10.21
CA LEU A 84 11.88 14.01 -11.25
C LEU A 84 11.76 14.58 -12.68
N GLY A 85 11.42 15.87 -12.83
CA GLY A 85 11.34 16.54 -14.13
C GLY A 85 10.00 16.40 -14.86
N ALA A 86 9.00 15.74 -14.27
CA ALA A 86 7.69 15.60 -14.90
C ALA A 86 6.88 16.89 -14.78
N LYS A 87 6.29 17.35 -15.89
CA LYS A 87 5.44 18.55 -15.94
C LYS A 87 3.98 18.24 -15.58
N VAL A 88 3.75 17.47 -14.52
CA VAL A 88 2.40 17.13 -14.06
C VAL A 88 1.80 18.25 -13.20
N THR A 89 0.49 18.47 -13.33
CA THR A 89 -0.27 19.34 -12.43
C THR A 89 -0.55 18.63 -11.11
N LEU A 90 -0.91 19.39 -10.07
CA LEU A 90 -1.31 18.82 -8.77
C LEU A 90 -2.51 17.86 -8.93
N VAL A 91 -3.48 18.23 -9.76
CA VAL A 91 -4.67 17.42 -10.05
C VAL A 91 -4.29 16.09 -10.72
N GLN A 92 -3.37 16.11 -11.71
CA GLN A 92 -2.89 14.90 -12.36
C GLN A 92 -2.14 14.00 -11.37
N ALA A 93 -1.28 14.55 -10.51
CA ALA A 93 -0.57 13.78 -9.50
C ALA A 93 -1.51 13.14 -8.47
N ILE A 94 -2.55 13.87 -8.05
CA ILE A 94 -3.62 13.36 -7.18
C ILE A 94 -4.40 12.26 -7.90
N ALA A 95 -4.73 12.42 -9.18
CA ALA A 95 -5.45 11.41 -9.96
C ALA A 95 -4.64 10.11 -10.11
N ILE A 96 -3.37 10.20 -10.53
CA ILE A 96 -2.46 9.05 -10.62
C ILE A 96 -2.43 8.28 -9.29
N LYS A 97 -2.22 9.00 -8.18
CA LYS A 97 -2.16 8.36 -6.87
C LYS A 97 -3.51 7.88 -6.37
N GLY A 98 -4.59 8.57 -6.66
CA GLY A 98 -5.96 8.18 -6.30
C GLY A 98 -6.33 6.86 -6.95
N LEU A 99 -5.97 6.67 -8.24
CA LEU A 99 -6.18 5.42 -8.97
C LEU A 99 -5.23 4.30 -8.51
N LEU A 100 -4.02 4.65 -8.06
CA LEU A 100 -3.05 3.69 -7.57
C LEU A 100 -3.48 2.99 -6.27
N HIS A 101 -4.10 3.69 -5.31
CA HIS A 101 -4.41 3.08 -4.01
C HIS A 101 -5.43 1.94 -4.07
N PRO A 102 -6.54 2.01 -4.84
CA PRO A 102 -7.44 0.89 -5.04
C PRO A 102 -6.72 -0.33 -5.63
N VAL A 103 -5.85 -0.12 -6.62
CA VAL A 103 -5.04 -1.20 -7.23
C VAL A 103 -4.14 -1.85 -6.18
N LEU A 104 -3.48 -1.04 -5.34
CA LEU A 104 -2.63 -1.55 -4.27
C LEU A 104 -3.44 -2.19 -3.13
N ALA A 105 -4.67 -1.74 -2.87
CA ALA A 105 -5.54 -2.30 -1.85
C ALA A 105 -5.96 -3.74 -2.20
N ILE A 106 -6.21 -4.04 -3.47
CA ILE A 106 -6.48 -5.41 -3.94
C ILE A 106 -5.19 -6.24 -4.13
N ALA A 107 -4.02 -5.58 -4.16
CA ALA A 107 -2.73 -6.24 -4.30
C ALA A 107 -2.30 -7.06 -3.08
N PHE A 108 -3.07 -7.08 -1.98
CA PHE A 108 -2.80 -7.94 -0.82
C PHE A 108 -2.69 -9.42 -1.20
N LEU A 109 -3.31 -9.82 -2.31
CA LEU A 109 -3.24 -11.16 -2.89
C LEU A 109 -1.85 -11.49 -3.48
N VAL A 110 -1.02 -10.47 -3.73
CA VAL A 110 0.30 -10.59 -4.35
C VAL A 110 1.38 -10.18 -3.32
N PRO A 111 2.10 -11.15 -2.73
CA PRO A 111 3.15 -10.87 -1.77
C PRO A 111 4.20 -9.91 -2.35
N GLY A 112 4.41 -8.78 -1.68
CA GLY A 112 5.40 -7.77 -2.06
C GLY A 112 5.00 -6.83 -3.19
N HIS A 113 3.90 -7.08 -3.92
CA HIS A 113 3.28 -6.24 -4.97
C HIS A 113 4.23 -5.46 -5.90
N VAL A 114 5.46 -5.97 -6.10
CA VAL A 114 6.56 -5.21 -6.70
C VAL A 114 6.20 -4.82 -8.13
N ASP A 115 5.65 -5.79 -8.86
CA ASP A 115 5.27 -5.66 -10.27
C ASP A 115 4.01 -4.84 -10.44
N LEU A 116 3.03 -4.96 -9.54
CA LEU A 116 1.74 -4.27 -9.68
C LEU A 116 1.89 -2.77 -9.43
N GLN A 117 2.73 -2.38 -8.47
CA GLN A 117 3.00 -0.97 -8.22
C GLN A 117 3.71 -0.32 -9.41
N GLU A 118 4.75 -0.96 -9.94
CA GLU A 118 5.51 -0.43 -11.08
C GLU A 118 4.64 -0.38 -12.35
N ALA A 119 3.87 -1.43 -12.62
CA ALA A 119 2.92 -1.47 -13.73
C ALA A 119 1.85 -0.38 -13.60
N ALA A 120 1.31 -0.16 -12.40
CA ALA A 120 0.31 0.89 -12.17
C ALA A 120 0.90 2.30 -12.33
N TYR A 121 2.12 2.54 -11.86
CA TYR A 121 2.81 3.82 -12.09
C TYR A 121 3.11 4.08 -13.56
N ILE A 122 3.55 3.05 -14.31
CA ILE A 122 3.78 3.17 -15.76
C ILE A 122 2.46 3.38 -16.50
N GLY A 123 1.44 2.57 -16.22
CA GLY A 123 0.14 2.62 -16.89
C GLY A 123 -0.59 3.93 -16.65
N PHE A 124 -0.78 4.32 -15.38
CA PHE A 124 -1.41 5.61 -15.07
C PHE A 124 -0.51 6.78 -15.44
N GLY A 125 0.81 6.68 -15.24
CA GLY A 125 1.76 7.71 -15.66
C GLY A 125 1.63 8.03 -17.15
N ALA A 126 1.61 7.02 -18.01
CA ALA A 126 1.41 7.19 -19.45
C ALA A 126 0.08 7.88 -19.78
N ALA A 127 -1.01 7.49 -19.11
CA ALA A 127 -2.33 8.11 -19.30
C ALA A 127 -2.37 9.62 -18.95
N PHE A 128 -1.47 10.08 -18.07
CA PHE A 128 -1.36 11.48 -17.66
C PHE A 128 -0.12 12.19 -18.24
N GLY A 129 0.55 11.61 -19.25
CA GLY A 129 1.67 12.24 -19.96
C GLY A 129 3.02 12.21 -19.24
N VAL A 130 3.20 11.31 -18.27
CA VAL A 130 4.48 11.06 -17.61
C VAL A 130 5.38 10.24 -18.54
N SER A 131 6.64 10.69 -18.70
CA SER A 131 7.64 9.97 -19.49
C SER A 131 7.90 8.56 -18.92
N PRO A 132 8.13 7.55 -19.78
CA PRO A 132 8.43 6.17 -19.36
C PRO A 132 9.71 6.05 -18.51
N GLU A 133 10.59 7.04 -18.52
CA GLU A 133 11.79 7.07 -17.64
C GLU A 133 11.46 7.54 -16.22
N ILE A 134 10.46 8.40 -16.08
CA ILE A 134 10.08 9.03 -14.80
C ILE A 134 9.14 8.10 -14.02
N ALA A 135 8.19 7.45 -14.68
CA ALA A 135 7.22 6.57 -14.02
C ALA A 135 7.84 5.47 -13.13
N PRO A 136 8.81 4.66 -13.59
CA PRO A 136 9.47 3.66 -12.74
C PRO A 136 10.29 4.30 -11.62
N THR A 137 10.94 5.44 -11.89
CA THR A 137 11.69 6.20 -10.88
C THR A 137 10.78 6.70 -9.76
N ALA A 138 9.59 7.19 -10.10
CA ALA A 138 8.57 7.62 -9.13
C ALA A 138 8.03 6.46 -8.28
N SER A 139 7.89 5.27 -8.87
CA SER A 139 7.52 4.04 -8.15
C SER A 139 8.57 3.67 -7.10
N LEU A 140 9.85 3.66 -7.48
CA LEU A 140 10.98 3.36 -6.59
C LEU A 140 11.11 4.40 -5.46
N LEU A 141 10.99 5.68 -5.80
CA LEU A 141 11.03 6.77 -4.82
C LEU A 141 9.92 6.62 -3.78
N ARG A 142 8.70 6.23 -4.22
CA ARG A 142 7.62 5.93 -3.29
C ARG A 142 7.96 4.76 -2.38
N ARG A 143 8.50 3.66 -2.92
CA ARG A 143 8.86 2.49 -2.12
C ARG A 143 9.95 2.82 -1.11
N ALA A 144 10.96 3.59 -1.50
CA ALA A 144 12.01 4.08 -0.61
C ALA A 144 11.42 4.88 0.55
N ARG A 145 10.48 5.79 0.27
CA ARG A 145 9.76 6.55 1.30
C ARG A 145 8.96 5.63 2.23
N ASP A 146 8.21 4.68 1.67
CA ASP A 146 7.37 3.79 2.46
C ASP A 146 8.23 2.90 3.39
N LEU A 147 9.42 2.48 2.94
CA LEU A 147 10.41 1.79 3.78
C LEU A 147 11.05 2.71 4.83
N ALA A 148 11.42 3.93 4.43
CA ALA A 148 12.03 4.91 5.33
C ALA A 148 11.10 5.29 6.51
N LEU A 149 9.78 5.27 6.28
CA LEU A 149 8.78 5.49 7.33
C LEU A 149 8.41 4.20 8.06
N GLY A 150 8.29 3.08 7.34
CA GLY A 150 7.85 1.80 7.88
C GLY A 150 8.88 1.15 8.81
N ILE A 151 10.16 1.14 8.44
CA ILE A 151 11.22 0.49 9.23
C ILE A 151 11.36 1.11 10.63
N PRO A 152 11.48 2.44 10.80
CA PRO A 152 11.57 3.02 12.14
C PRO A 152 10.32 2.77 12.99
N ASN A 153 9.14 2.81 12.37
CA ASN A 153 7.89 2.51 13.06
C ASN A 153 7.84 1.06 13.56
N LEU A 154 8.26 0.10 12.73
CA LEU A 154 8.36 -1.31 13.12
C LEU A 154 9.41 -1.52 14.21
N LEU A 155 10.57 -0.89 14.11
CA LEU A 155 11.62 -0.98 15.14
C LEU A 155 11.13 -0.40 16.48
N CYS A 156 10.43 0.74 16.45
CA CYS A 156 9.83 1.34 17.63
C CYS A 156 8.81 0.39 18.27
N TRP A 157 7.94 -0.22 17.46
CA TRP A 157 6.98 -1.21 17.94
C TRP A 157 7.66 -2.44 18.55
N GLN A 158 8.65 -3.02 17.86
CA GLN A 158 9.41 -4.16 18.35
C GLN A 158 10.12 -3.86 19.68
N TRP A 159 10.64 -2.64 19.83
CA TRP A 159 11.26 -2.20 21.06
C TRP A 159 10.27 -2.12 22.22
N LEU A 160 9.09 -1.53 21.99
CA LEU A 160 8.04 -1.43 22.98
C LEU A 160 7.49 -2.80 23.39
N GLU A 161 7.30 -3.70 22.43
CA GLU A 161 6.84 -5.08 22.69
C GLU A 161 7.87 -5.87 23.50
N TRP A 162 9.15 -5.78 23.10
CA TRP A 162 10.23 -6.41 23.85
C TRP A 162 10.30 -5.91 25.30
N ARG A 163 10.08 -4.61 25.54
CA ARG A 163 10.01 -4.05 26.90
C ARG A 163 8.85 -4.62 27.72
N ARG A 164 7.67 -4.75 27.12
CA ARG A 164 6.48 -5.34 27.78
C ARG A 164 6.70 -6.79 28.16
N LEU A 165 7.28 -7.59 27.27
CA LEU A 165 7.54 -9.01 27.54
C LEU A 165 8.64 -9.23 28.59
N ARG A 166 9.53 -8.25 28.79
CA ARG A 166 10.63 -8.33 29.77
C ARG A 166 10.23 -7.86 31.17
N ASN A 167 9.20 -7.02 31.28
CA ASN A 167 8.59 -6.56 32.54
C ASN A 167 7.08 -6.89 32.52
N PRO A 168 6.69 -8.16 32.72
CA PRO A 168 5.28 -8.54 32.80
C PRO A 168 4.56 -7.91 34.01
#